data_AF-A0A8J3BP98-F1
#
_entry.id   AF-A0A8J3BP98-F1
#
_cell.length_a   1.000
_cell.length_b   1.000
_cell.length_c   1.000
_cell.angle_alpha   90.00
_cell.angle_beta   90.00
_cell.angle_gamma   90.00
#
_symmetry.space_group_name_H-M   'P 1'
#
loop_
_entity.id
_entity.type
_entity.pdbx_description
1 polymer ?
#
loop_
_entity_poly.entity_id
_entity_poly.type
_entity_poly.pdbx_seq_one_letter_code
_entity_poly.pdbx_strand_id
1 'polypeptide(L)'
;MKQVLIVLVTFAMLFNCKNKKEDTKITQEPSSTEKVATEANGLTLLKGEFIYYADAAVLETPTEIYGVVIDDNMHELDKQVQPYKKLPTDMVPVEIKGKIIPKPDNEEGWPFRVEIKEIVKVSKPNLEDNNVVTLGK
;
A
#
# COMPACT_ATOMS: atom_id res chain seq x y z
N MET A 1 26.66 -51.37 1.16
CA MET A 1 27.95 -50.68 1.03
C MET A 1 27.65 -49.19 0.88
N LYS A 2 27.79 -48.41 1.95
CA LYS A 2 28.91 -47.47 2.24
C LYS A 2 28.61 -46.09 1.60
N GLN A 3 28.33 -44.95 2.26
CA GLN A 3 28.19 -44.44 3.65
C GLN A 3 27.18 -43.27 3.62
N VAL A 4 26.24 -43.11 4.56
CA VAL A 4 26.30 -42.30 5.80
C VAL A 4 27.08 -40.98 5.69
N LEU A 5 26.37 -39.86 5.72
CA LEU A 5 26.73 -38.71 6.55
C LEU A 5 25.46 -37.92 6.92
N ILE A 6 25.07 -38.15 8.16
CA ILE A 6 24.03 -37.46 8.93
C ILE A 6 24.60 -36.09 9.31
N VAL A 7 23.91 -35.00 8.95
CA VAL A 7 24.10 -33.69 9.59
C VAL A 7 22.78 -33.30 10.24
N LEU A 8 22.72 -33.67 11.52
CA LEU A 8 21.76 -33.23 12.52
C LEU A 8 22.16 -31.82 12.96
N VAL A 9 21.39 -30.81 12.56
CA VAL A 9 21.40 -29.51 13.25
C VAL A 9 19.98 -29.19 13.67
N THR A 10 19.59 -29.84 14.77
CA THR A 10 18.50 -29.39 15.64
C THR A 10 18.97 -28.15 16.39
N PHE A 11 18.53 -26.97 15.95
CA PHE A 11 18.53 -25.78 16.79
C PHE A 11 17.10 -25.52 17.28
N ALA A 12 16.72 -26.26 18.32
CA ALA A 12 15.57 -25.90 19.13
C ALA A 12 16.04 -24.89 20.18
N MET A 13 15.75 -23.61 19.95
CA MET A 13 15.68 -22.64 21.04
C MET A 13 14.23 -22.23 21.23
N LEU A 14 13.62 -22.88 22.22
CA LEU A 14 12.39 -22.45 22.86
C LEU A 14 12.69 -21.18 23.67
N PHE A 15 12.32 -20.01 23.15
CA PHE A 15 12.16 -18.81 23.98
C PHE A 15 10.67 -18.53 24.21
N ASN A 16 10.13 -19.28 25.18
CA ASN A 16 9.31 -18.81 26.30
C ASN A 16 8.44 -17.54 26.09
N CYS A 17 7.15 -17.72 25.77
CA CYS A 17 6.12 -16.75 26.10
C CYS A 17 6.05 -16.56 27.63
N LYS A 18 6.29 -15.34 28.11
CA LYS A 18 6.02 -14.95 29.50
C LYS A 18 5.19 -13.66 29.53
N ASN A 19 4.03 -13.78 30.16
CA ASN A 19 2.96 -12.81 30.36
C ASN A 19 3.37 -11.49 31.06
N LYS A 20 2.59 -10.44 30.72
CA LYS A 20 2.10 -9.27 31.52
C LYS A 20 3.10 -8.25 32.10
N LYS A 21 2.93 -6.98 31.69
CA LYS A 21 2.86 -5.72 32.50
C LYS A 21 2.03 -4.71 31.69
N GLU A 22 0.81 -4.35 32.10
CA GLU A 22 0.41 -3.17 32.91
C GLU A 22 0.90 -1.80 32.40
N ASP A 23 -0.11 -0.96 32.18
CA ASP A 23 -0.22 0.50 32.14
C ASP A 23 1.00 1.37 31.81
N THR A 24 0.85 2.18 30.75
CA THR A 24 1.33 3.58 30.77
C THR A 24 0.41 4.44 29.91
N LYS A 25 -0.38 5.24 30.62
CA LYS A 25 -1.12 6.41 30.13
C LYS A 25 -0.10 7.51 29.83
N ILE A 26 0.06 7.92 28.57
CA ILE A 26 0.58 9.25 28.23
C ILE A 26 -0.30 9.86 27.15
N THR A 27 -1.14 10.79 27.61
CA THR A 27 -1.61 11.93 26.83
C THR A 27 -0.40 12.78 26.46
N GLN A 28 -0.22 13.08 25.17
CA GLN A 28 0.21 14.40 24.68
C GLN A 28 0.26 14.41 23.13
N GLU A 29 -0.64 15.20 22.52
CA GLU A 29 -0.38 15.99 21.30
C GLU A 29 0.93 16.81 21.47
N PRO A 30 1.64 17.25 20.40
CA PRO A 30 1.09 17.57 19.07
C PRO A 30 1.94 17.01 17.92
N SER A 31 1.31 16.44 16.90
CA SER A 31 1.97 16.22 15.61
C SER A 31 0.91 16.10 14.53
N SER A 32 1.03 16.98 13.54
CA SER A 32 0.17 17.21 12.38
C SER A 32 -0.09 15.92 11.61
N THR A 33 -1.00 15.08 12.12
CA THR A 33 -1.55 13.96 11.38
C THR A 33 -2.82 14.47 10.73
N GLU A 34 -2.74 14.66 9.42
CA GLU A 34 -3.90 14.91 8.57
C GLU A 34 -4.94 13.84 8.90
N LYS A 35 -6.05 14.30 9.48
CA LYS A 35 -7.09 13.43 10.02
C LYS A 35 -7.61 12.53 8.90
N VAL A 36 -7.41 11.23 9.04
CA VAL A 36 -8.24 10.22 8.40
C VAL A 36 -9.66 10.44 8.93
N ALA A 37 -10.43 11.25 8.19
CA ALA A 37 -11.84 11.45 8.47
C ALA A 37 -12.55 10.20 7.97
N THR A 38 -12.79 9.26 8.89
CA THR A 38 -13.78 8.22 8.66
C THR A 38 -15.13 8.92 8.59
N GLU A 39 -15.65 9.14 7.38
CA GLU A 39 -17.02 9.62 7.20
C GLU A 39 -17.99 8.61 7.83
N ALA A 40 -19.17 9.05 8.26
CA ALA A 40 -20.18 8.20 8.91
C ALA A 40 -20.59 6.95 8.09
N ASN A 41 -20.19 6.90 6.81
CA ASN A 41 -20.42 5.81 5.86
C ASN A 41 -19.31 4.73 5.86
N GLY A 42 -18.29 4.83 6.72
CA GLY A 42 -17.20 3.84 6.80
C GLY A 42 -16.21 3.89 5.63
N LEU A 43 -16.18 5.02 4.91
CA LEU A 43 -15.22 5.28 3.84
C LEU A 43 -14.07 6.13 4.37
N THR A 44 -12.87 5.85 3.86
CA THR A 44 -11.66 6.59 4.18
C THR A 44 -11.24 7.41 2.97
N LEU A 45 -11.02 8.72 3.17
CA LEU A 45 -10.35 9.56 2.19
C LEU A 45 -8.86 9.19 2.15
N LEU A 46 -8.37 8.79 0.98
CA LEU A 46 -6.98 8.43 0.73
C LEU A 46 -6.41 9.33 -0.36
N LYS A 47 -5.17 9.75 -0.13
CA LYS A 47 -4.39 10.54 -1.07
C LYS A 47 -3.07 9.84 -1.34
N GLY A 48 -2.74 9.70 -2.61
CA GLY A 48 -1.56 8.97 -3.02
C GLY A 48 -1.35 8.96 -4.51
N GLU A 49 -0.34 8.21 -4.93
CA GLU A 49 0.04 7.99 -6.31
C GLU A 49 -0.58 6.67 -6.80
N PHE A 50 -1.35 6.73 -7.89
CA PHE A 50 -2.05 5.58 -8.45
C PHE A 50 -1.43 5.10 -9.75
N ILE A 51 -1.38 3.78 -9.91
CA ILE A 51 -0.97 3.11 -11.15
C ILE A 51 -1.79 1.83 -11.36
N TYR A 52 -2.10 1.55 -12.61
CA TYR A 52 -2.59 0.26 -13.08
C TYR A 52 -1.73 -0.18 -14.28
N TYR A 53 -1.09 -1.34 -14.15
CA TYR A 53 -0.22 -1.91 -15.18
C TYR A 53 -0.16 -3.44 -15.05
N ALA A 54 -0.27 -4.15 -16.17
CA ALA A 54 -0.17 -5.62 -16.24
C ALA A 54 -1.03 -6.35 -15.18
N ASP A 55 -2.31 -5.97 -15.08
CA ASP A 55 -3.27 -6.52 -14.12
C ASP A 55 -2.89 -6.33 -12.65
N ALA A 56 -2.02 -5.38 -12.34
CA ALA A 56 -1.72 -4.93 -11.00
C ALA A 56 -2.10 -3.46 -10.82
N ALA A 57 -2.97 -3.18 -9.85
CA ALA A 57 -3.37 -1.82 -9.48
C ALA A 57 -2.83 -1.51 -8.08
N VAL A 58 -2.18 -0.35 -7.94
CA VAL A 58 -1.50 0.07 -6.70
C VAL A 58 -1.86 1.52 -6.39
N LEU A 59 -2.10 1.78 -5.11
CA LEU A 59 -2.22 3.12 -4.55
C LEU A 59 -1.14 3.28 -3.47
N GLU A 60 -0.12 4.08 -3.76
CA GLU A 60 0.95 4.41 -2.83
C GLU A 60 0.60 5.69 -2.08
N THR A 61 0.42 5.62 -0.77
CA THR A 61 0.29 6.81 0.08
C THR A 61 1.63 7.08 0.77
N PRO A 62 1.80 8.25 1.43
CA PRO A 62 3.04 8.55 2.15
C PRO A 62 3.39 7.56 3.28
N THR A 63 2.45 6.74 3.71
CA THR A 63 2.61 5.85 4.87
C THR A 63 2.49 4.37 4.55
N GLU A 64 1.80 4.01 3.47
CA GLU A 64 1.43 2.62 3.19
C GLU A 64 1.19 2.41 1.70
N ILE A 65 1.45 1.21 1.21
CA ILE A 65 1.14 0.81 -0.16
C ILE A 65 -0.07 -0.12 -0.12
N TYR A 66 -1.11 0.25 -0.85
CA TYR A 66 -2.33 -0.54 -0.98
C TYR A 66 -2.38 -1.20 -2.34
N GLY A 67 -2.75 -2.50 -2.36
CA GLY A 67 -3.32 -3.05 -3.58
C GLY A 67 -4.67 -2.39 -3.86
N VAL A 68 -5.05 -2.20 -5.12
CA VAL A 68 -6.38 -1.70 -5.47
C VAL A 68 -7.20 -2.86 -5.99
N VAL A 69 -8.44 -2.99 -5.52
CA VAL A 69 -9.38 -3.99 -6.05
C VAL A 69 -9.66 -3.66 -7.51
N ILE A 70 -9.47 -4.65 -8.38
CA ILE A 70 -9.68 -4.51 -9.83
C ILE A 70 -11.18 -4.66 -10.12
N ASP A 71 -11.87 -3.52 -10.10
CA ASP A 71 -13.30 -3.39 -10.39
C ASP A 71 -13.58 -2.25 -11.38
N ASP A 72 -14.85 -1.97 -11.65
CA ASP A 72 -15.27 -0.92 -12.58
C ASP A 72 -14.80 0.48 -12.15
N ASN A 73 -14.77 0.76 -10.84
CA ASN A 73 -14.35 2.06 -10.31
C ASN A 73 -12.84 2.24 -10.45
N MET A 74 -12.05 1.18 -10.25
CA MET A 74 -10.63 1.19 -10.54
C MET A 74 -10.38 1.44 -12.04
N HIS A 75 -11.10 0.76 -12.93
CA HIS A 75 -10.97 0.99 -14.36
C HIS A 75 -11.43 2.38 -14.80
N GLU A 76 -12.41 2.97 -14.11
CA GLU A 76 -12.80 4.36 -14.30
C GLU A 76 -11.68 5.31 -13.88
N LEU A 77 -11.07 5.09 -12.71
CA LEU A 77 -9.91 5.86 -12.26
C LEU A 77 -8.76 5.73 -13.26
N ASP A 78 -8.46 4.52 -13.74
CA ASP A 78 -7.41 4.30 -14.72
C ASP A 78 -7.61 5.14 -15.99
N LYS A 79 -8.85 5.19 -16.52
CA LYS A 79 -9.19 6.06 -17.66
C LYS A 79 -8.95 7.53 -17.37
N GLN A 80 -9.29 8.01 -16.17
CA GLN A 80 -9.09 9.41 -15.79
C GLN A 80 -7.61 9.78 -15.63
N VAL A 81 -6.75 8.84 -15.25
CA VAL A 81 -5.31 9.10 -15.10
C VAL A 81 -4.53 8.98 -16.42
N GLN A 82 -5.05 8.28 -17.45
CA GLN A 82 -4.36 8.10 -18.74
C GLN A 82 -3.82 9.40 -19.37
N PRO A 83 -4.54 10.54 -19.39
CA PRO A 83 -4.02 11.78 -19.98
C PRO A 83 -2.78 12.36 -19.28
N TYR A 84 -2.47 11.89 -18.06
CA TYR A 84 -1.34 12.35 -17.26
C TYR A 84 -0.11 11.43 -17.36
N LYS A 85 -0.26 10.23 -17.94
CA LYS A 85 0.82 9.25 -18.10
C LYS A 85 1.62 9.50 -19.38
N LYS A 86 2.95 9.49 -19.31
CA LYS A 86 3.85 9.43 -20.48
C LYS A 86 4.30 8.00 -20.76
N LEU A 87 4.54 7.23 -19.69
CA LEU A 87 4.82 5.80 -19.72
C LEU A 87 3.69 5.04 -19.01
N PRO A 88 3.43 3.77 -19.38
CA PRO A 88 2.45 2.93 -18.68
C PRO A 88 2.72 2.76 -17.19
N THR A 89 3.99 2.96 -16.79
CA THR A 89 4.49 2.85 -15.42
C THR A 89 4.49 4.17 -14.65
N ASP A 90 4.02 5.26 -15.25
CA ASP A 90 3.92 6.54 -14.54
C ASP A 90 2.78 6.48 -13.53
N MET A 91 3.09 6.90 -12.30
CA MET A 91 2.09 7.05 -11.26
C MET A 91 1.47 8.45 -11.33
N VAL A 92 0.20 8.54 -10.94
CA VAL A 92 -0.57 9.79 -11.01
C VAL A 92 -1.18 10.12 -9.65
N PRO A 93 -1.05 11.37 -9.16
CA PRO A 93 -1.61 11.77 -7.88
C PRO A 93 -3.14 11.79 -7.92
N VAL A 94 -3.75 11.08 -6.98
CA VAL A 94 -5.20 10.95 -6.85
C VAL A 94 -5.65 11.18 -5.41
N GLU A 95 -6.89 11.62 -5.26
CA GLU A 95 -7.64 11.62 -4.01
C GLU A 95 -8.91 10.78 -4.23
N ILE A 96 -9.10 9.74 -3.43
CA ILE A 96 -10.23 8.81 -3.53
C ILE A 96 -10.88 8.61 -2.16
N LYS A 97 -12.15 8.20 -2.15
CA LYS A 97 -12.73 7.55 -0.97
C LYS A 97 -12.86 6.06 -1.25
N GLY A 98 -12.36 5.25 -0.32
CA GLY A 98 -12.38 3.81 -0.47
C GLY A 98 -12.57 3.07 0.83
N LYS A 99 -12.85 1.77 0.71
CA LYS A 99 -12.91 0.83 1.83
C LYS A 99 -11.60 0.05 1.89
N ILE A 100 -10.92 0.12 3.02
CA ILE A 100 -9.70 -0.67 3.26
C ILE A 100 -10.11 -2.07 3.72
N ILE A 101 -9.60 -3.09 3.05
CA ILE A 101 -9.84 -4.50 3.36
C ILE A 101 -8.52 -5.26 3.43
N PRO A 102 -8.39 -6.28 4.31
CA PRO A 102 -7.20 -7.13 4.30
C PRO A 102 -7.10 -7.92 2.99
N LYS A 103 -5.87 -8.20 2.57
CA LYS A 103 -5.62 -9.13 1.46
C LYS A 103 -6.01 -10.57 1.88
N PRO A 104 -6.53 -11.39 0.97
CA PRO A 104 -6.77 -12.81 1.21
C PRO A 104 -5.47 -13.53 1.57
N ASP A 105 -5.58 -14.56 2.40
CA ASP A 105 -4.43 -15.32 2.91
C ASP A 105 -3.66 -16.06 1.81
N ASN A 106 -4.34 -16.37 0.69
CA ASN A 106 -3.82 -17.16 -0.42
C ASN A 106 -3.31 -16.34 -1.61
N GLU A 107 -3.30 -15.01 -1.50
CA GLU A 107 -2.83 -14.12 -2.58
C GLU A 107 -1.49 -13.47 -2.19
N GLU A 108 -0.60 -13.25 -3.14
CA GLU A 108 0.62 -12.46 -2.92
C GLU A 108 0.32 -10.95 -3.02
N GLY A 109 1.15 -10.12 -2.39
CA GLY A 109 1.02 -8.66 -2.45
C GLY A 109 0.91 -8.00 -1.09
N TRP A 110 0.46 -6.74 -1.08
CA TRP A 110 0.41 -5.91 0.11
C TRP A 110 -0.61 -6.41 1.16
N PRO A 111 -0.39 -6.15 2.47
CA PRO A 111 -1.28 -6.63 3.52
C PRO A 111 -2.73 -6.11 3.38
N PHE A 112 -2.88 -4.92 2.79
CA PHE A 112 -4.16 -4.24 2.62
C PHE A 112 -4.46 -3.94 1.16
N ARG A 113 -5.76 -3.94 0.85
CA ARG A 113 -6.30 -3.49 -0.42
C ARG A 113 -7.32 -2.37 -0.20
N VAL A 114 -7.48 -1.51 -1.19
CA VAL A 114 -8.54 -0.52 -1.22
C VAL A 114 -9.54 -0.84 -2.33
N GLU A 115 -10.81 -0.86 -1.96
CA GLU A 115 -11.94 -0.87 -2.89
C GLU A 115 -12.37 0.58 -3.13
N ILE A 116 -12.25 1.09 -4.35
CA ILE A 116 -12.57 2.48 -4.68
C ILE A 116 -14.09 2.65 -4.68
N LYS A 117 -14.59 3.64 -3.94
CA LYS A 117 -16.02 3.96 -3.88
C LYS A 117 -16.35 5.31 -4.50
N GLU A 118 -15.42 6.25 -4.44
CA GLU A 118 -15.58 7.58 -5.02
C GLU A 118 -14.22 8.11 -5.48
N ILE A 119 -14.16 8.68 -6.69
CA ILE A 119 -12.99 9.40 -7.19
C ILE A 119 -13.20 10.88 -6.87
N VAL A 120 -12.41 11.44 -5.96
CA VAL A 120 -12.55 12.83 -5.51
C VAL A 120 -11.78 13.77 -6.43
N LYS A 121 -10.55 13.38 -6.80
CA LYS A 121 -9.68 14.22 -7.62
C LYS A 121 -8.60 13.40 -8.33
N VAL A 122 -8.30 13.79 -9.56
CA VAL A 122 -7.09 13.40 -10.28
C VAL A 122 -6.27 14.65 -10.54
N SER A 123 -4.98 14.61 -10.21
CA SER A 123 -4.07 15.75 -10.32
C SER A 123 -2.95 15.46 -11.30
N LYS A 124 -2.37 16.52 -11.88
CA LYS A 124 -1.20 16.39 -12.75
C LYS A 124 0.03 16.02 -11.90
N PRO A 125 0.83 15.00 -12.28
CA PRO A 125 2.10 14.69 -11.63
C PRO A 125 3.03 15.90 -11.65
N ASN A 126 3.72 16.14 -10.54
CA ASN A 126 4.79 17.14 -10.51
C ASN A 126 6.03 16.56 -11.20
N LEU A 127 6.50 17.23 -12.26
CA LEU A 127 7.59 16.70 -13.10
C LEU A 127 8.98 16.90 -12.46
N GLU A 128 9.08 17.69 -11.40
CA GLU A 128 10.34 18.11 -10.77
C GLU A 128 11.04 16.98 -9.99
N ASP A 129 10.33 15.91 -9.60
CA ASP A 129 10.88 14.81 -8.77
C ASP A 129 11.48 13.65 -9.58
N ASN A 130 11.54 13.77 -10.91
CA ASN A 130 12.24 12.81 -11.76
C ASN A 130 13.75 13.06 -11.67
N ASN A 131 14.37 12.71 -10.55
CA ASN A 131 15.82 12.54 -10.45
C ASN A 131 16.23 11.31 -11.26
N VAL A 132 16.13 11.41 -12.59
CA VAL A 132 16.61 10.43 -13.55
C VAL A 132 18.13 10.44 -13.45
N VAL A 133 18.68 9.53 -12.65
CA VAL A 133 20.10 9.19 -12.77
C VAL A 133 20.27 8.50 -14.12
N THR A 134 20.56 9.29 -15.14
CA THR A 134 21.03 8.77 -16.42
C THR A 134 22.38 8.11 -16.18
N LEU A 135 22.43 6.77 -16.15
CA LEU A 135 23.69 6.04 -16.25
C LEU A 135 24.25 6.34 -17.64
N GLY A 136 25.31 7.15 -17.68
CA GLY A 136 25.97 7.61 -18.89
C GLY A 136 26.40 6.45 -19.79
N LYS A 137 26.35 6.72 -21.11
CA LYS A 137 26.78 5.85 -22.21
C LYS A 137 28.17 5.24 -22.03
#